data_AF-A0A7W0LD87-F1
#
_entry.id   AF-A0A7W0LD87-F1
#
_cell.length_a   1.000
_cell.length_b   1.000
_cell.length_c   1.000
_cell.angle_alpha   90.00
_cell.angle_beta   90.00
_cell.angle_gamma   90.00
#
_symmetry.space_group_name_H-M   'P 1'
#
loop_
_entity.id
_entity.type
_entity.pdbx_description
1 polymer ?
#
loop_
_entity_poly.entity_id
_entity_poly.type
_entity_poly.pdbx_seq_one_letter_code
_entity_poly.pdbx_strand_id
1 'polypeptide(L)'
;MERALRDGADRHRPPLPAPPVRQPSVPTVRTAGTKFVGPTDQPFHWRGITAFRLAGLVASGREDEAVAYLDWASSQQITVVRVLLTARHLFKLSSEQGLKALPRLLDLAKARGLAV
;
A
#
# COMPACT_ATOMS: atom_id res chain seq x y z
N MET A 1 -52.11 24.90 -32.53
CA MET A 1 -51.97 25.44 -31.17
C MET A 1 -52.66 24.47 -30.23
N GLU A 2 -52.11 23.92 -29.16
CA GLU A 2 -50.81 24.07 -28.49
C GLU A 2 -50.70 22.96 -27.42
N ARG A 3 -49.50 22.37 -27.29
CA ARG A 3 -48.85 21.61 -26.18
C ARG A 3 -49.72 21.04 -25.04
N ALA A 4 -49.76 19.73 -24.79
CA ALA A 4 -48.72 18.85 -24.22
C ALA A 4 -48.23 19.26 -22.80
N LEU A 5 -48.67 18.52 -21.78
CA LEU A 5 -47.95 18.35 -20.50
C LEU A 5 -48.09 16.89 -20.05
N ARG A 6 -47.04 16.11 -20.30
CA ARG A 6 -46.81 14.80 -19.67
C ARG A 6 -45.99 15.09 -18.42
N ASP A 7 -46.56 14.87 -17.24
CA ASP A 7 -45.82 14.91 -15.98
C ASP A 7 -44.92 13.66 -15.87
N GLY A 8 -43.74 13.76 -16.51
CA GLY A 8 -42.62 12.90 -16.24
C GLY A 8 -41.99 13.30 -14.91
N ALA A 9 -42.38 12.66 -13.82
CA ALA A 9 -41.68 12.73 -12.55
C ALA A 9 -40.30 12.07 -12.71
N ASP A 10 -39.34 12.82 -13.26
CA ASP A 10 -37.94 12.49 -13.28
C ASP A 10 -37.42 12.56 -11.83
N ARG A 11 -37.59 11.44 -11.11
CA ARG A 11 -37.03 11.27 -9.77
C ARG A 11 -35.52 11.22 -9.94
N HIS A 12 -34.88 12.37 -9.78
CA HIS A 12 -33.44 12.51 -9.67
C HIS A 12 -32.94 11.55 -8.59
N ARG A 13 -32.49 10.36 -9.01
CA ARG A 13 -31.89 9.37 -8.10
C ARG A 13 -30.54 9.95 -7.72
N PRO A 14 -30.28 10.23 -6.43
CA PRO A 14 -28.97 10.69 -6.04
C PRO A 14 -27.92 9.63 -6.45
N PRO A 15 -26.73 10.06 -6.90
CA PRO A 15 -25.67 9.12 -7.25
C PRO A 15 -25.40 8.20 -6.05
N LEU A 16 -25.23 6.91 -6.33
CA LEU A 16 -24.84 5.94 -5.31
C LEU A 16 -23.58 6.48 -4.60
N PRO A 17 -23.52 6.42 -3.26
CA PRO A 17 -22.29 6.78 -2.56
C PRO A 17 -21.14 5.97 -3.14
N ALA A 18 -20.01 6.63 -3.40
CA ALA A 18 -18.80 5.95 -3.83
C ALA A 18 -18.55 4.79 -2.85
N PRO A 19 -18.15 3.60 -3.33
CA PRO A 19 -17.81 2.50 -2.44
C PRO A 19 -16.80 3.02 -1.42
N PRO A 20 -16.89 2.62 -0.14
CA PRO A 20 -15.91 3.03 0.85
C PRO A 20 -14.54 2.68 0.31
N VAL A 21 -13.68 3.70 0.17
CA VAL A 21 -12.28 3.49 -0.17
C VAL A 21 -11.76 2.50 0.85
N ARG A 22 -11.44 1.27 0.41
CA ARG A 22 -10.87 0.26 1.30
C ARG A 22 -9.60 0.88 1.86
N GLN A 23 -9.65 1.25 3.14
CA GLN A 23 -8.44 1.62 3.84
C GLN A 23 -7.54 0.38 3.77
N PRO A 24 -6.32 0.51 3.23
CA PRO A 24 -5.41 -0.62 3.21
C PRO A 24 -5.00 -0.91 4.65
N SER A 25 -5.70 -1.84 5.29
CA SER A 25 -5.16 -2.60 6.40
C SER A 25 -3.96 -3.37 5.85
N VAL A 26 -2.83 -3.41 6.57
CA VAL A 26 -1.72 -4.32 6.22
C VAL A 26 -2.35 -5.68 5.95
N PRO A 27 -2.09 -6.33 4.80
CA PRO A 27 -2.50 -7.70 4.62
C PRO A 27 -1.80 -8.51 5.72
N THR A 28 -2.55 -8.93 6.74
CA THR A 28 -2.01 -9.88 7.71
C THR A 28 -1.77 -11.17 6.96
N VAL A 29 -0.51 -11.42 6.58
CA VAL A 29 -0.10 -12.65 5.92
C VAL A 29 0.11 -13.71 6.99
N ARG A 30 -0.56 -14.85 6.84
CA ARG A 30 -0.39 -16.03 7.69
C ARG A 30 0.03 -17.21 6.83
N THR A 31 0.53 -18.26 7.48
CA THR A 31 0.80 -19.54 6.84
C THR A 31 -0.41 -20.47 6.97
N ALA A 32 -0.70 -21.24 5.93
CA ALA A 32 -1.67 -22.32 5.91
C ALA A 32 -1.04 -23.52 5.18
N GLY A 33 -0.47 -24.46 5.94
CA GLY A 33 0.39 -25.51 5.39
C GLY A 33 1.60 -24.91 4.66
N THR A 34 1.73 -25.19 3.36
CA THR A 34 2.81 -24.69 2.50
C THR A 34 2.47 -23.39 1.77
N LYS A 35 1.33 -22.75 2.07
CA LYS A 35 0.84 -21.55 1.39
C LYS A 35 0.83 -20.34 2.33
N PHE A 36 0.95 -19.16 1.73
CA PHE A 36 0.61 -17.90 2.40
C PHE A 36 -0.85 -17.55 2.12
N VAL A 37 -1.56 -17.09 3.15
CA VAL A 37 -2.96 -16.66 3.07
C VAL A 37 -3.14 -15.28 3.69
N GLY A 38 -4.06 -14.51 3.13
CA GLY A 38 -4.48 -13.22 3.67
C GLY A 38 -5.45 -13.34 4.84
N PRO A 39 -6.01 -12.21 5.31
CA PRO A 39 -6.94 -12.19 6.46
C PRO A 39 -8.26 -12.92 6.18
N THR A 40 -8.65 -13.10 4.93
CA THR A 40 -9.90 -13.79 4.53
C THR A 40 -9.64 -15.21 4.02
N ASP A 41 -8.54 -15.85 4.45
CA ASP A 41 -8.08 -17.19 4.02
C ASP A 41 -7.82 -17.35 2.50
N GLN A 42 -7.89 -16.27 1.73
CA GLN A 42 -7.57 -16.28 0.32
C GLN A 42 -6.05 -16.39 0.12
N PRO A 43 -5.58 -17.08 -0.95
CA PRO A 43 -4.14 -17.16 -1.25
C PRO A 43 -3.51 -15.76 -1.35
N PHE A 44 -2.41 -15.56 -0.63
CA PHE A 44 -1.60 -14.37 -0.76
C PHE A 44 -0.57 -14.56 -1.88
N HIS A 45 -0.66 -13.77 -2.93
CA HIS A 45 0.28 -13.81 -4.04
C HIS A 45 1.56 -13.06 -3.69
N TRP A 46 2.66 -13.79 -3.52
CA TRP A 46 3.97 -13.22 -3.23
C TRP A 46 4.62 -12.63 -4.50
N ARG A 47 4.51 -11.32 -4.69
CA ARG A 47 5.19 -10.57 -5.76
C ARG A 47 6.11 -9.56 -5.10
N GLY A 48 7.38 -9.95 -4.98
CA GLY A 48 8.37 -9.24 -4.18
C GLY A 48 9.35 -8.39 -4.99
N ILE A 49 9.81 -7.29 -4.40
CA ILE A 49 10.97 -6.51 -4.85
C ILE A 49 11.90 -6.23 -3.67
N THR A 50 13.21 -6.12 -3.90
CA THR A 50 14.16 -5.66 -2.87
C THR A 50 14.41 -4.16 -3.00
N ALA A 51 14.13 -3.41 -1.94
CA ALA A 51 14.22 -1.96 -1.89
C ALA A 51 15.41 -1.52 -1.02
N PHE A 52 16.62 -1.59 -1.59
CA PHE A 52 17.88 -1.43 -0.84
C PHE A 52 18.00 -0.16 -0.01
N ARG A 53 17.51 0.99 -0.50
CA ARG A 53 17.71 2.29 0.15
C ARG A 53 16.49 2.81 0.90
N LEU A 54 15.38 2.06 0.92
CA LEU A 54 14.10 2.59 1.37
C LEU A 54 14.11 3.03 2.83
N ALA A 55 14.68 2.21 3.73
CA ALA A 55 14.86 2.60 5.13
C ALA A 55 15.79 3.81 5.29
N GLY A 56 16.81 3.93 4.45
CA GLY A 56 17.74 5.06 4.45
C GLY A 56 17.10 6.38 4.04
N LEU A 57 16.14 6.36 3.11
CA LEU A 57 15.37 7.54 2.72
C LEU A 57 14.56 8.08 3.90
N VAL A 58 13.81 7.20 4.58
CA VAL A 58 13.05 7.55 5.78
C VAL A 58 13.97 8.05 6.90
N ALA A 59 15.07 7.35 7.17
CA ALA A 59 16.04 7.73 8.20
C ALA A 59 16.68 9.11 7.94
N SER A 60 16.76 9.53 6.68
CA SER A 60 17.35 10.82 6.27
C SER A 60 16.31 11.94 6.10
N GLY A 61 15.05 11.71 6.47
CA GLY A 61 13.97 12.69 6.32
C GLY A 61 13.47 12.88 4.89
N ARG A 62 13.89 12.03 3.94
CA ARG A 62 13.47 12.04 2.53
C ARG A 62 12.25 11.14 2.33
N GLU A 63 11.22 11.40 3.13
CA GLU A 63 10.04 10.54 3.20
C GLU A 63 9.20 10.61 1.91
N ASP A 64 9.16 11.77 1.27
CA ASP A 64 8.53 12.02 -0.03
C ASP A 64 9.05 11.05 -1.11
N GLU A 65 10.35 10.82 -1.16
CA GLU A 65 10.95 9.86 -2.09
C GLU A 65 10.62 8.40 -1.73
N ALA A 66 10.58 8.08 -0.43
CA ALA A 66 10.16 6.76 0.03
C ALA A 66 8.69 6.48 -0.33
N VAL A 67 7.84 7.48 -0.16
CA VAL A 67 6.43 7.51 -0.56
C VAL A 67 6.29 7.27 -2.05
N ALA A 68 7.00 8.04 -2.88
CA ALA A 68 6.96 7.89 -4.34
C ALA A 68 7.38 6.48 -4.80
N TYR A 69 8.41 5.91 -4.17
CA TYR A 69 8.85 4.55 -4.47
C TYR A 69 7.78 3.50 -4.11
N LEU A 70 7.14 3.63 -2.94
CA LEU A 70 6.11 2.70 -2.50
C LEU A 70 4.82 2.84 -3.33
N ASP A 71 4.45 4.05 -3.72
CA ASP A 71 3.31 4.29 -4.63
C ASP A 71 3.57 3.66 -6.00
N TRP A 72 4.78 3.81 -6.53
CA TRP A 72 5.20 3.12 -7.73
C TRP A 72 5.12 1.60 -7.56
N ALA A 73 5.67 1.03 -6.48
CA ALA A 73 5.63 -0.41 -6.25
C ALA A 73 4.18 -0.94 -6.20
N SER A 74 3.28 -0.25 -5.50
CA SER A 74 1.86 -0.57 -5.45
C SER A 74 1.21 -0.50 -6.84
N SER A 75 1.54 0.51 -7.66
CA SER A 75 1.07 0.61 -9.06
C SER A 75 1.51 -0.55 -9.95
N GLN A 76 2.66 -1.17 -9.64
CA GLN A 76 3.17 -2.36 -10.34
C GLN A 76 2.59 -3.67 -9.79
N GLN A 77 1.58 -3.57 -8.91
CA GLN A 77 0.91 -4.68 -8.22
C GLN A 77 1.89 -5.52 -7.37
N ILE A 78 3.03 -4.94 -6.97
CA ILE A 78 3.93 -5.57 -6.00
C ILE A 78 3.16 -5.73 -4.68
N THR A 79 3.36 -6.85 -4.00
CA THR A 79 2.68 -7.15 -2.74
C THR A 79 3.64 -7.18 -1.55
N VAL A 80 4.94 -7.35 -1.80
CA VAL A 80 5.98 -7.38 -0.76
C VAL A 80 7.18 -6.51 -1.15
N VAL A 81 7.61 -5.62 -0.26
CA VAL A 81 8.86 -4.87 -0.40
C VAL A 81 9.87 -5.36 0.64
N ARG A 82 10.87 -6.13 0.20
CA ARG A 82 11.95 -6.56 1.07
C ARG A 82 12.88 -5.38 1.33
N VAL A 83 12.99 -4.98 2.59
CA VAL A 83 13.87 -3.88 3.02
C VAL A 83 15.09 -4.43 3.74
N LEU A 84 16.27 -3.88 3.44
CA LEU A 84 17.48 -4.16 4.19
C LEU A 84 17.75 -2.98 5.13
N LEU A 85 17.88 -3.26 6.43
CA LEU A 85 18.28 -2.24 7.41
C LEU A 85 19.80 -2.11 7.52
N THR A 86 20.53 -3.15 7.11
CA THR A 86 21.99 -3.16 7.09
C THR A 86 22.49 -3.84 5.81
N ALA A 87 23.39 -3.18 5.08
CA ALA A 87 24.16 -3.78 4.01
C ALA A 87 25.40 -2.93 3.73
N ARG A 88 26.52 -3.27 4.39
CA ARG A 88 27.77 -2.48 4.43
C ARG A 88 28.26 -1.99 3.05
N HIS A 89 28.08 -2.79 2.02
CA HIS A 89 28.58 -2.51 0.67
C HIS A 89 27.56 -1.87 -0.28
N LEU A 90 26.29 -1.78 0.12
CA LEU A 90 25.20 -1.29 -0.75
C LEU A 90 24.71 0.10 -0.36
N PHE A 91 24.74 0.44 0.93
CA PHE A 91 24.35 1.75 1.43
C PHE A 91 24.93 2.00 2.83
N LYS A 92 24.98 3.28 3.22
CA LYS A 92 25.37 3.69 4.57
C LYS A 92 24.11 3.93 5.41
N LEU A 93 23.78 2.96 6.26
CA LEU A 93 22.73 3.06 7.28
C LEU A 93 23.22 2.25 8.49
N SER A 94 23.30 2.88 9.66
CA SER A 94 23.58 2.15 10.89
C SER A 94 22.36 1.35 11.33
N SER A 95 22.56 0.25 12.07
CA SER A 95 21.47 -0.56 12.61
C SER A 95 20.49 0.27 13.45
N GLU A 96 21.00 1.19 14.28
CA GLU A 96 20.18 2.08 15.12
C GLU A 96 19.29 3.00 14.28
N GLN A 97 19.85 3.66 13.26
CA GLN A 97 19.08 4.51 12.35
C GLN A 97 18.03 3.69 11.58
N GLY A 98 18.38 2.49 11.14
CA GLY A 98 17.45 1.57 10.48
C GLY A 98 16.28 1.18 11.39
N LEU A 99 16.56 0.80 12.63
CA LEU A 99 15.54 0.47 13.62
C LEU A 99 14.66 1.68 13.97
N LYS A 100 15.23 2.88 14.09
CA LYS A 100 14.47 4.12 14.33
C LYS A 100 13.54 4.47 13.17
N ALA A 101 13.96 4.22 11.93
CA ALA A 101 13.16 4.49 10.75
C ALA A 101 12.09 3.41 10.46
N LEU A 102 12.28 2.19 10.96
CA LEU A 102 11.44 1.04 10.64
C LEU A 102 9.94 1.25 10.95
N PRO A 103 9.52 1.76 12.14
CA PRO A 103 8.10 1.97 12.41
C PRO A 103 7.43 2.87 11.38
N ARG A 104 8.08 3.98 11.02
CA ARG A 104 7.54 4.91 10.02
C ARG A 104 7.48 4.28 8.64
N LEU A 105 8.51 3.53 8.24
CA LEU A 105 8.50 2.79 6.98
C LEU A 105 7.34 1.78 6.91
N LEU A 106 7.08 1.06 8.01
CA LEU A 106 5.97 0.11 8.08
C LEU A 106 4.61 0.81 7.95
N ASP A 107 4.42 1.98 8.57
CA ASP A 107 3.20 2.79 8.40
C ASP A 107 3.01 3.25 6.94
N LEU A 108 4.08 3.68 6.28
CA LEU A 108 4.03 4.11 4.88
C LEU A 108 3.70 2.97 3.92
N ALA A 109 4.26 1.78 4.16
CA ALA A 109 3.95 0.57 3.38
C ALA A 109 2.52 0.09 3.63
N LYS A 110 2.08 0.09 4.91
CA LYS A 110 0.70 -0.22 5.31
C LYS A 110 -0.31 0.64 4.57
N ALA A 111 -0.10 1.95 4.55
CA ALA A 111 -0.97 2.91 3.87
C ALA A 111 -1.11 2.66 2.36
N ARG A 112 -0.28 1.78 1.78
CA ARG A 112 -0.26 1.43 0.35
C ARG A 112 -0.57 -0.04 0.09
N GLY A 113 -0.95 -0.79 1.12
CA GLY A 113 -1.30 -2.21 1.02
C GLY A 113 -0.11 -3.13 0.75
N LEU A 114 1.11 -2.71 1.09
CA LEU A 114 2.34 -3.48 0.88
C LEU A 114 2.75 -4.19 2.17
N ALA A 115 3.12 -5.47 2.06
CA ALA A 115 3.84 -6.18 3.12
C ALA A 115 5.34 -5.86 3.05
N VAL A 116 6.04 -6.00 4.18
CA VAL A 116 7.48 -5.71 4.33
C VAL A 116 8.17 -6.91 4.96
#